data_AF-A0A2E0QV88-F1
#
_entry.id   AF-A0A2E0QV88-F1
#
_cell.length_a   1.000
_cell.length_b   1.000
_cell.length_c   1.000
_cell.angle_alpha   90.00
_cell.angle_beta   90.00
_cell.angle_gamma   90.00
#
_symmetry.space_group_name_H-M   'P 1'
#
loop_
_entity.id
_entity.type
_entity.pdbx_description
1 polymer ?
#
loop_
_entity_poly.entity_id
_entity_poly.type
_entity_poly.pdbx_seq_one_letter_code
_entity_poly.pdbx_strand_id
1 'polypeptide(L)'
;MKTFVKCLLGSVLLLCPFLMVWVLGVSAMNPTYHPGEAAASRFETAVVKFAGKVKREFAARVHFFQGEDEPALGEQFLASDPSHLETRDATIESLFSGKSGFHFTQIRFGSETKPCQIDGLTLAGPYPQLVSEADKISGVDRKLSYRFQAKQHRLFNSETGWQEWKTGLPANVDNIILVRQSDSWVTSYLPASLSPLPRRNTSSTSSSGIQSIDR
;
A
#
# COMPACT_ATOMS: atom_id res chain seq x y z
N MET A 1 0.57 47.15 -1.40
CA MET A 1 1.82 46.89 -2.18
C MET A 1 2.70 45.78 -1.60
N LYS A 2 3.03 45.76 -0.30
CA LYS A 2 3.96 44.75 0.29
C LYS A 2 3.50 43.28 0.16
N THR A 3 2.20 43.01 0.19
CA THR A 3 1.62 41.65 0.01
C THR A 3 1.66 41.18 -1.44
N PHE A 4 1.42 42.08 -2.39
CA PHE A 4 1.48 41.78 -3.82
C PHE A 4 2.89 41.39 -4.27
N VAL A 5 3.92 42.13 -3.81
CA VAL A 5 5.33 41.82 -4.13
C VAL A 5 5.75 40.46 -3.56
N LYS A 6 5.30 40.11 -2.34
CA LYS A 6 5.57 38.79 -1.74
C LYS A 6 4.90 37.66 -2.52
N CYS A 7 3.68 37.89 -3.01
CA CYS A 7 2.95 36.92 -3.82
C CYS A 7 3.64 36.71 -5.18
N LEU A 8 4.04 37.80 -5.85
CA LEU A 8 4.77 37.76 -7.11
C LEU A 8 6.12 37.03 -6.98
N LEU A 9 6.89 37.33 -5.92
CA LEU A 9 8.18 36.68 -5.68
C LEU A 9 8.02 35.16 -5.41
N GLY A 10 6.96 34.78 -4.69
CA GLY A 10 6.60 33.39 -4.46
C GLY A 10 6.24 32.65 -5.75
N SER A 11 5.47 33.28 -6.64
CA SER A 11 5.11 32.72 -7.94
C SER A 11 6.33 32.54 -8.86
N VAL A 12 7.27 33.49 -8.85
CA VAL A 12 8.51 33.40 -9.65
C VAL A 12 9.41 32.27 -9.14
N LEU A 13 9.54 32.10 -7.82
CA LEU A 13 10.31 31.00 -7.23
C LEU A 13 9.70 29.62 -7.53
N LEU A 14 8.37 29.53 -7.65
CA LEU A 14 7.67 28.30 -8.05
C LEU A 14 7.89 27.93 -9.52
N LEU A 15 8.11 28.91 -10.40
CA LEU A 15 8.35 28.69 -11.84
C LEU A 15 9.82 28.41 -12.18
N CYS A 16 10.75 28.80 -11.31
CA CYS A 16 12.19 28.61 -11.49
C CYS A 16 12.62 27.15 -11.78
N PRO A 17 12.10 26.10 -11.10
CA PRO A 17 12.45 24.71 -11.43
C PRO A 17 11.96 24.28 -12.82
N PHE A 18 10.84 24.81 -13.30
CA PHE A 18 10.34 24.51 -14.65
C PHE A 18 11.17 25.18 -15.74
N LEU A 19 11.64 26.41 -15.51
CA LEU A 19 12.54 27.12 -16.42
C LEU A 19 13.91 26.43 -16.52
N MET A 20 14.45 25.91 -15.41
CA MET A 20 15.70 25.14 -15.42
C MET A 20 15.60 23.86 -16.26
N VAL A 21 14.48 23.13 -16.19
CA VAL A 21 14.26 21.94 -17.03
C VAL A 21 14.22 22.30 -18.51
N TRP A 22 13.62 23.46 -18.85
CA TRP A 22 13.54 23.91 -20.24
C TRP A 22 14.91 24.35 -20.79
N VAL A 23 15.71 25.08 -20.01
CA VAL A 23 17.06 25.49 -20.40
C VAL A 23 18.00 24.29 -20.58
N LEU A 24 17.89 23.28 -19.72
CA LEU A 24 18.70 22.06 -19.83
C LEU A 24 18.24 21.12 -20.96
N GLY A 25 16.94 21.07 -21.24
CA GLY A 25 16.37 20.26 -22.34
C GLY A 25 16.70 20.79 -23.73
N VAL A 26 16.77 22.11 -23.92
CA VAL A 26 17.06 22.72 -25.23
C VAL A 26 18.55 22.61 -25.60
N SER A 27 19.46 22.58 -24.61
CA SER A 27 20.91 22.37 -24.87
C SER A 27 21.28 20.96 -25.34
N ALA A 28 20.37 19.99 -25.27
CA ALA A 28 20.63 18.60 -25.69
C ALA A 28 20.38 18.34 -27.19
N MET A 29 19.92 19.32 -27.96
CA MET A 29 19.76 19.21 -29.42
C MET A 29 21.04 19.61 -30.15
N ASN A 30 22.09 18.80 -30.01
CA ASN A 30 23.24 18.82 -30.92
C ASN A 30 23.59 17.36 -31.27
N PRO A 31 23.33 16.88 -32.50
CA PRO A 31 23.34 15.47 -32.80
C PRO A 31 24.76 15.03 -33.20
N THR A 32 25.62 14.75 -32.22
CA THR A 32 26.83 13.96 -32.47
C THR A 32 27.19 13.11 -31.24
N TYR A 33 26.68 11.87 -31.27
CA TYR A 33 27.26 10.63 -30.73
C TYR A 33 27.49 10.41 -29.21
N HIS A 34 26.96 9.25 -28.75
CA HIS A 34 27.27 8.43 -27.55
C HIS A 34 26.69 8.78 -26.17
N PRO A 35 26.82 7.87 -25.19
CA PRO A 35 25.89 6.84 -24.71
C PRO A 35 25.05 7.36 -23.52
N GLY A 36 23.95 8.06 -23.79
CA GLY A 36 23.24 8.86 -22.77
C GLY A 36 21.91 8.31 -22.26
N GLU A 37 21.34 7.27 -22.88
CA GLU A 37 19.95 6.84 -22.61
C GLU A 37 19.72 6.40 -21.15
N ALA A 38 20.72 5.82 -20.48
CA ALA A 38 20.60 5.42 -19.07
C ALA A 38 20.66 6.60 -18.08
N ALA A 39 21.30 7.71 -18.44
CA ALA A 39 21.48 8.86 -17.53
C ALA A 39 20.26 9.80 -17.57
N ALA A 40 19.70 10.05 -18.75
CA ALA A 40 18.47 10.83 -18.90
C ALA A 40 17.29 10.18 -18.16
N SER A 41 17.15 8.85 -18.26
CA SER A 41 16.10 8.07 -17.58
C SER A 41 16.17 8.18 -16.04
N ARG A 42 17.39 8.17 -15.46
CA ARG A 42 17.58 8.30 -14.01
C ARG A 42 17.26 9.70 -13.51
N PHE A 43 17.64 10.72 -14.27
CA PHE A 43 17.32 12.11 -13.96
C PHE A 43 15.82 12.37 -14.04
N GLU A 44 15.14 11.91 -15.10
CA GLU A 44 13.68 12.01 -15.23
C GLU A 44 12.96 11.30 -14.07
N THR A 45 13.41 10.11 -13.69
CA THR A 45 12.88 9.39 -12.52
C THR A 45 13.07 10.17 -11.23
N ALA A 46 14.22 10.82 -11.04
CA ALA A 46 14.51 11.65 -9.88
C ALA A 46 13.64 12.92 -9.85
N VAL A 47 13.44 13.57 -11.00
CA VAL A 47 12.59 14.75 -11.15
C VAL A 47 11.12 14.41 -10.88
N VAL A 48 10.61 13.29 -11.41
CA VAL A 48 9.23 12.83 -11.14
C VAL A 48 9.04 12.51 -9.65
N LYS A 49 10.01 11.82 -9.02
CA LYS A 49 9.98 11.56 -7.57
C LYS A 49 10.01 12.85 -6.75
N PHE A 50 10.84 13.81 -7.14
CA PHE A 50 10.97 15.10 -6.47
C PHE A 50 9.71 15.96 -6.63
N ALA A 51 9.19 16.09 -7.86
CA ALA A 51 7.94 16.79 -8.13
C ALA A 51 6.76 16.16 -7.37
N GLY A 52 6.71 14.83 -7.31
CA GLY A 52 5.77 14.10 -6.46
C GLY A 52 5.94 14.43 -4.98
N LYS A 53 7.17 14.53 -4.46
CA LYS A 53 7.45 14.92 -3.07
C LYS A 53 7.03 16.37 -2.78
N VAL A 54 7.34 17.31 -3.66
CA VAL A 54 7.00 18.74 -3.50
C VAL A 54 5.49 18.96 -3.58
N LYS A 55 4.79 18.32 -4.53
CA LYS A 55 3.33 18.39 -4.64
C LYS A 55 2.64 17.86 -3.37
N ARG A 56 3.17 16.78 -2.78
CA ARG A 56 2.69 16.19 -1.53
C ARG A 56 2.88 17.12 -0.33
N GLU A 57 4.07 17.69 -0.17
CA GLU A 57 4.38 18.65 0.91
C GLU A 57 3.55 19.93 0.80
N PHE A 58 3.34 20.43 -0.42
CA PHE A 58 2.53 21.62 -0.65
C PHE A 58 1.05 21.37 -0.33
N ALA A 59 0.48 20.25 -0.76
CA ALA A 59 -0.90 19.88 -0.43
C ALA A 59 -1.11 19.74 1.08
N ALA A 60 -0.13 19.16 1.79
CA ALA A 60 -0.18 19.04 3.26
C ALA A 60 -0.12 20.41 3.97
N ARG A 61 0.68 21.36 3.47
CA ARG A 61 0.85 22.68 4.10
C ARG A 61 -0.29 23.65 3.82
N VAL A 62 -0.86 23.65 2.61
CA VAL A 62 -1.96 24.56 2.25
C VAL A 62 -3.21 24.28 3.08
N HIS A 63 -3.44 23.02 3.46
CA HIS A 63 -4.57 22.64 4.31
C HIS A 63 -4.45 23.08 5.78
N PHE A 64 -3.23 23.33 6.28
CA PHE A 64 -3.00 23.73 7.67
C PHE A 64 -3.36 25.21 7.95
N PHE A 65 -3.45 26.04 6.91
CA PHE A 65 -3.67 27.49 7.06
C PHE A 65 -5.15 27.93 7.06
N GLN A 66 -6.11 27.01 6.86
CA GLN A 66 -7.52 27.37 6.69
C GLN A 66 -8.35 27.44 7.98
N GLY A 67 -7.80 27.13 9.16
CA GLY A 67 -8.38 27.58 10.45
C GLY A 67 -9.83 27.18 10.74
N GLU A 68 -10.35 26.16 10.08
CA GLU A 68 -11.65 25.55 10.37
C GLU A 68 -11.43 24.16 10.99
N ASP A 69 -12.35 23.76 11.86
CA ASP A 69 -12.34 22.59 12.73
C ASP A 69 -11.65 21.35 12.13
N GLU A 70 -10.91 20.62 12.98
CA GLU A 70 -10.12 19.43 12.63
C GLU A 70 -10.65 18.69 11.39
N PRO A 71 -9.88 18.63 10.29
CA PRO A 71 -10.37 17.99 9.09
C PRO A 71 -10.69 16.54 9.44
N ALA A 72 -11.92 16.12 9.12
CA ALA A 72 -12.29 14.72 9.14
C ALA A 72 -11.17 13.94 8.46
N LEU A 73 -10.45 13.14 9.25
CA LEU A 73 -9.21 12.46 8.91
C LEU A 73 -9.31 11.50 7.69
N GLY A 74 -10.40 11.52 6.93
CA GLY A 74 -10.75 10.55 5.89
C GLY A 74 -10.25 10.82 4.47
N GLU A 75 -10.03 12.06 4.04
CA GLU A 75 -9.79 12.33 2.59
C GLU A 75 -8.39 12.82 2.22
N GLN A 76 -7.61 13.37 3.15
CA GLN A 76 -6.35 14.07 2.83
C GLN A 76 -5.07 13.26 3.14
N PHE A 77 -5.21 12.07 3.71
CA PHE A 77 -4.06 11.24 4.11
C PHE A 77 -3.52 10.34 2.98
N LEU A 78 -4.24 10.27 1.86
CA LEU A 78 -4.11 9.22 0.86
C LEU A 78 -3.05 9.56 -0.21
N ALA A 79 -1.97 8.76 -0.24
CA ALA A 79 -1.01 8.53 -1.33
C ALA A 79 0.46 8.95 -1.12
N SER A 80 0.85 9.54 0.02
CA SER A 80 2.23 10.06 0.13
C SER A 80 3.31 9.01 0.36
N ASP A 81 3.00 7.85 0.90
CA ASP A 81 4.01 6.82 1.18
C ASP A 81 3.60 5.49 0.55
N PRO A 82 4.15 5.10 -0.61
CA PRO A 82 3.73 3.85 -1.26
C PRO A 82 4.05 2.60 -0.43
N SER A 83 4.98 2.68 0.53
CA SER A 83 5.42 1.51 1.31
C SER A 83 4.30 0.90 2.17
N HIS A 84 3.31 1.69 2.60
CA HIS A 84 2.17 1.13 3.33
C HIS A 84 1.28 0.23 2.46
N LEU A 85 1.23 0.48 1.14
CA LEU A 85 0.51 -0.38 0.18
C LEU A 85 1.24 -1.71 0.01
N GLU A 86 2.57 -1.70 0.00
CA GLU A 86 3.38 -2.92 -0.02
C GLU A 86 3.13 -3.78 1.23
N THR A 87 3.15 -3.18 2.42
CA THR A 87 2.82 -3.88 3.67
C THR A 87 1.38 -4.40 3.68
N ARG A 88 0.43 -3.60 3.17
CA ARG A 88 -0.98 -4.00 3.02
C ARG A 88 -1.11 -5.23 2.13
N ASP A 89 -0.54 -5.18 0.94
CA ASP A 89 -0.68 -6.23 -0.08
C ASP A 89 0.01 -7.52 0.38
N ALA A 90 1.22 -7.42 0.92
CA ALA A 90 1.92 -8.56 1.53
C ALA A 90 1.12 -9.18 2.69
N THR A 91 0.45 -8.36 3.49
CA THR A 91 -0.44 -8.84 4.55
C THR A 91 -1.63 -9.60 3.97
N ILE A 92 -2.31 -9.05 2.96
CA ILE A 92 -3.47 -9.70 2.32
C ILE A 92 -3.06 -11.03 1.69
N GLU A 93 -1.94 -11.07 0.97
CA GLU A 93 -1.39 -12.30 0.37
C GLU A 93 -1.06 -13.36 1.42
N SER A 94 -0.64 -12.96 2.63
CA SER A 94 -0.38 -13.90 3.72
C SER A 94 -1.66 -14.50 4.33
N LEU A 95 -2.77 -13.78 4.26
CA LEU A 95 -4.05 -14.16 4.87
C LEU A 95 -4.98 -14.90 3.89
N PHE A 96 -4.92 -14.55 2.61
CA PHE A 96 -5.85 -15.02 1.59
C PHE A 96 -5.10 -15.57 0.37
N SER A 97 -5.57 -16.70 -0.12
CA SER A 97 -5.13 -17.25 -1.41
C SER A 97 -6.23 -17.05 -2.46
N GLY A 98 -5.91 -16.29 -3.51
CA GLY A 98 -6.81 -16.06 -4.64
C GLY A 98 -6.82 -17.26 -5.60
N LYS A 99 -7.99 -17.82 -5.90
CA LYS A 99 -8.16 -18.88 -6.92
C LYS A 99 -9.54 -18.82 -7.56
N SER A 100 -9.58 -18.77 -8.90
CA SER A 100 -10.80 -18.82 -9.71
C SER A 100 -11.85 -17.75 -9.31
N GLY A 101 -11.40 -16.54 -8.99
CA GLY A 101 -12.29 -15.43 -8.57
C GLY A 101 -12.71 -15.45 -7.10
N PHE A 102 -12.28 -16.45 -6.32
CA PHE A 102 -12.55 -16.55 -4.89
C PHE A 102 -11.27 -16.35 -4.08
N HIS A 103 -11.44 -15.97 -2.81
CA HIS A 103 -10.38 -15.92 -1.82
C HIS A 103 -10.57 -17.04 -0.80
N PHE A 104 -9.50 -17.76 -0.49
CA PHE A 104 -9.52 -18.84 0.49
C PHE A 104 -8.65 -18.48 1.69
N THR A 105 -9.17 -18.73 2.88
CA THR A 105 -8.47 -18.51 4.16
C THR A 105 -8.82 -19.61 5.17
N GLN A 106 -8.25 -19.54 6.36
CA GLN A 106 -8.52 -20.44 7.47
C GLN A 106 -9.04 -19.64 8.66
N ILE A 107 -10.20 -20.04 9.20
CA ILE A 107 -10.89 -19.34 10.27
C ILE A 107 -10.96 -20.20 11.51
N ARG A 108 -10.57 -19.63 12.64
CA ARG A 108 -10.61 -20.28 13.95
C ARG A 108 -11.99 -20.15 14.58
N PHE A 109 -12.59 -21.28 14.92
CA PHE A 109 -13.83 -21.43 15.69
C PHE A 109 -13.54 -22.21 16.97
N GLY A 110 -13.30 -21.51 18.07
CA GLY A 110 -12.84 -22.14 19.31
C GLY A 110 -11.45 -22.75 19.13
N SER A 111 -11.32 -24.06 19.33
CA SER A 111 -10.09 -24.82 19.11
C SER A 111 -9.91 -25.32 17.67
N GLU A 112 -10.96 -25.26 16.84
CA GLU A 112 -10.93 -25.79 15.48
C GLU A 112 -10.57 -24.70 14.47
N THR A 113 -9.87 -25.09 13.40
CA THR A 113 -9.62 -24.22 12.25
C THR A 113 -10.32 -24.78 11.03
N LYS A 114 -11.18 -23.99 10.39
CA LYS A 114 -11.99 -24.40 9.24
C LYS A 114 -11.59 -23.64 7.99
N PRO A 115 -11.40 -24.31 6.85
CA PRO A 115 -11.24 -23.62 5.57
C PRO A 115 -12.46 -22.76 5.26
N CYS A 116 -12.22 -21.55 4.78
CA CYS A 116 -13.26 -20.62 4.37
C CYS A 116 -13.00 -20.16 2.94
N GLN A 117 -14.08 -20.09 2.16
CA GLN A 117 -14.09 -19.51 0.83
C GLN A 117 -14.92 -18.23 0.86
N ILE A 118 -14.38 -17.16 0.29
CA ILE A 118 -14.95 -15.82 0.27
C ILE A 118 -15.08 -15.35 -1.18
N ASP A 119 -16.26 -14.82 -1.51
CA ASP A 119 -16.58 -14.25 -2.81
C ASP A 119 -16.65 -12.71 -2.74
N GLY A 120 -16.07 -12.06 -3.74
CA GLY A 120 -16.03 -10.60 -3.84
C GLY A 120 -15.30 -9.92 -2.69
N LEU A 121 -14.22 -10.52 -2.17
CA LEU A 121 -13.37 -9.87 -1.16
C LEU A 121 -12.77 -8.58 -1.73
N THR A 122 -13.07 -7.47 -1.11
CA THR A 122 -12.50 -6.15 -1.39
C THR A 122 -12.04 -5.50 -0.09
N LEU A 123 -11.28 -4.42 -0.22
CA LEU A 123 -10.74 -3.69 0.92
C LEU A 123 -11.11 -2.20 0.80
N ALA A 124 -11.66 -1.65 1.87
CA ALA A 124 -12.02 -0.23 1.97
C ALA A 124 -11.00 0.51 2.86
N GLY A 125 -10.61 1.72 2.46
CA GLY A 125 -9.62 2.56 3.16
C GLY A 125 -8.45 2.99 2.26
N PRO A 126 -7.31 3.39 2.85
CA PRO A 126 -7.03 3.48 4.28
C PRO A 126 -7.85 4.55 5.00
N TYR A 127 -8.22 4.24 6.24
CA TYR A 127 -8.80 5.18 7.19
C TYR A 127 -7.76 5.47 8.28
N PRO A 128 -7.29 6.71 8.41
CA PRO A 128 -6.42 7.09 9.51
C PRO A 128 -7.08 6.83 10.86
N GLN A 129 -6.27 6.44 11.84
CA GLN A 129 -6.70 6.17 13.21
C GLN A 129 -5.93 7.06 14.17
N LEU A 130 -6.54 7.37 15.31
CA LEU A 130 -5.88 8.08 16.39
C LEU A 130 -4.72 7.25 16.93
N VAL A 131 -3.58 7.91 17.12
CA VAL A 131 -2.39 7.33 17.75
C VAL A 131 -2.48 7.64 19.24
N SER A 132 -2.68 6.61 20.06
CA SER A 132 -2.76 6.77 21.51
C SER A 132 -1.42 7.16 22.13
N GLU A 133 -1.41 7.66 23.36
CA GLU A 133 -0.14 7.92 24.08
C GLU A 133 0.70 6.65 24.27
N ALA A 134 0.06 5.49 24.49
CA ALA A 134 0.75 4.21 24.55
C ALA A 134 1.40 3.84 23.20
N ASP A 135 0.70 4.08 22.08
CA ASP A 135 1.25 3.89 20.74
C ASP A 135 2.49 4.79 20.54
N LYS A 136 2.43 6.07 20.92
CA LYS A 136 3.56 7.01 20.82
C LYS A 136 4.77 6.56 21.64
N ILE A 137 4.55 6.10 22.87
CA ILE A 137 5.62 5.54 23.73
C ILE A 137 6.27 4.32 23.07
N SER A 138 5.50 3.53 22.32
CA SER A 138 6.02 2.40 21.53
C SER A 138 6.66 2.79 20.19
N GLY A 139 6.81 4.09 19.92
CA GLY A 139 7.43 4.59 18.69
C GLY A 139 6.52 4.60 17.46
N VAL A 140 5.21 4.45 17.65
CA VAL A 140 4.23 4.57 16.55
C VAL A 140 3.96 6.05 16.30
N ASP A 141 4.21 6.50 15.08
CA ASP A 141 3.90 7.88 14.65
C ASP A 141 2.57 7.96 13.87
N ARG A 142 2.13 6.85 13.25
CA ARG A 142 0.92 6.78 12.43
C ARG A 142 0.21 5.43 12.53
N LYS A 143 -1.11 5.44 12.40
CA LYS A 143 -1.96 4.24 12.35
C LYS A 143 -3.00 4.36 11.24
N LEU A 144 -3.15 3.30 10.45
CA LEU A 144 -4.10 3.18 9.35
C LEU A 144 -4.94 1.92 9.52
N SER A 145 -6.24 2.02 9.28
CA SER A 145 -7.13 0.87 9.23
C SER A 145 -7.66 0.64 7.83
N TYR A 146 -7.72 -0.62 7.43
CA TYR A 146 -8.37 -1.08 6.22
C TYR A 146 -9.43 -2.08 6.57
N ARG A 147 -10.66 -1.87 6.10
CA ARG A 147 -11.79 -2.75 6.40
C ARG A 147 -12.02 -3.71 5.25
N PHE A 148 -12.11 -5.00 5.56
CA PHE A 148 -12.55 -5.98 4.58
C PHE A 148 -14.02 -5.76 4.24
N GLN A 149 -14.38 -6.13 3.02
CA GLN A 149 -15.75 -6.26 2.56
C GLN A 149 -15.84 -7.51 1.70
N ALA A 150 -16.97 -8.21 1.76
CA ALA A 150 -17.22 -9.37 0.92
C ALA A 150 -18.71 -9.46 0.58
N LYS A 151 -19.02 -10.09 -0.56
CA LYS A 151 -20.41 -10.37 -0.91
C LYS A 151 -20.96 -11.50 -0.06
N GLN A 152 -20.19 -12.58 0.05
CA GLN A 152 -20.61 -13.81 0.75
C GLN A 152 -19.40 -14.69 1.07
N HIS A 153 -19.58 -15.60 2.01
CA HIS A 153 -18.60 -16.60 2.41
C HIS A 153 -19.26 -17.96 2.68
N ARG A 154 -18.47 -19.03 2.67
CA ARG A 154 -18.88 -20.34 3.14
C ARG A 154 -17.72 -21.04 3.83
N LEU A 155 -18.05 -21.99 4.70
CA LEU A 155 -17.08 -22.77 5.46
C LEU A 155 -17.04 -24.21 4.94
N PHE A 156 -15.89 -24.84 5.07
CA PHE A 156 -15.74 -26.26 4.84
C PHE A 156 -15.93 -27.03 6.15
N ASN A 157 -16.77 -28.05 6.11
CA ASN A 157 -16.95 -29.04 7.15
C ASN A 157 -16.43 -30.39 6.64
N SER A 158 -15.69 -31.14 7.46
CA SER A 158 -15.09 -32.41 7.04
C SER A 158 -16.11 -33.51 6.72
N GLU A 159 -17.29 -33.46 7.34
CA GLU A 159 -18.35 -34.47 7.17
C GLU A 159 -19.28 -34.14 6.00
N THR A 160 -19.61 -32.86 5.84
CA THR A 160 -20.63 -32.39 4.87
C THR A 160 -20.05 -31.61 3.69
N GLY A 161 -18.75 -31.33 3.69
CA GLY A 161 -18.07 -30.57 2.65
C GLY A 161 -18.30 -29.07 2.74
N TRP A 162 -18.38 -28.39 1.60
CA TRP A 162 -18.66 -26.95 1.54
C TRP A 162 -20.10 -26.67 1.95
N GLN A 163 -20.25 -25.86 3.00
CA GLN A 163 -21.55 -25.40 3.47
C GLN A 163 -22.18 -24.37 2.53
N GLU A 164 -23.43 -24.02 2.80
CA GLU A 164 -24.16 -22.97 2.08
C GLU A 164 -23.47 -21.59 2.21
N TRP A 165 -23.68 -20.76 1.19
CA TRP A 165 -23.20 -19.38 1.18
C TRP A 165 -23.96 -18.52 2.20
N LYS A 166 -23.22 -17.73 2.95
CA LYS A 166 -23.73 -16.72 3.89
C LYS A 166 -23.29 -15.34 3.44
N THR A 167 -24.20 -14.38 3.46
CA THR A 167 -23.92 -13.00 3.06
C THR A 167 -22.87 -12.35 3.95
N GLY A 168 -22.01 -11.52 3.36
CA GLY A 168 -21.00 -10.74 4.06
C GLY A 168 -19.73 -11.51 4.41
N LEU A 169 -18.99 -10.98 5.37
CA LEU A 169 -17.74 -11.56 5.87
C LEU A 169 -18.00 -12.64 6.91
N PRO A 170 -17.08 -13.62 7.04
CA PRO A 170 -17.12 -14.54 8.17
C PRO A 170 -16.86 -13.80 9.48
N ALA A 171 -17.34 -14.37 10.59
CA ALA A 171 -17.21 -13.76 11.91
C ALA A 171 -15.75 -13.47 12.27
N ASN A 172 -15.51 -12.32 12.90
CA ASN A 172 -14.18 -11.86 13.34
C ASN A 172 -13.15 -11.70 12.21
N VAL A 173 -13.60 -11.46 10.97
CA VAL A 173 -12.78 -10.98 9.86
C VAL A 173 -13.29 -9.60 9.49
N ASP A 174 -12.65 -8.56 10.02
CA ASP A 174 -13.15 -7.19 10.00
C ASP A 174 -12.17 -6.22 9.33
N ASN A 175 -10.96 -6.07 9.87
CA ASN A 175 -10.00 -5.09 9.40
C ASN A 175 -8.55 -5.53 9.61
N ILE A 176 -7.64 -4.91 8.87
CA ILE A 176 -6.22 -4.88 9.20
C ILE A 176 -5.84 -3.49 9.68
N ILE A 177 -4.93 -3.41 10.63
CA ILE A 177 -4.36 -2.14 11.11
C ILE A 177 -2.88 -2.14 10.83
N LEU A 178 -2.44 -1.15 10.04
CA LEU A 178 -1.04 -0.87 9.80
C LEU A 178 -0.60 0.26 10.72
N VAL A 179 0.57 0.12 11.33
CA VAL A 179 1.22 1.18 12.09
C VAL A 179 2.55 1.49 11.45
N ARG A 180 2.97 2.75 11.55
CA ARG A 180 4.31 3.16 11.15
C ARG A 180 5.16 3.33 12.39
N GLN A 181 6.30 2.65 12.41
CA GLN A 181 7.28 2.64 13.49
C GLN A 181 8.66 2.82 12.86
N SER A 182 9.43 3.80 13.33
CA SER A 182 10.79 4.06 12.82
C SER A 182 10.86 4.14 11.28
N ASP A 183 9.96 4.93 10.69
CA ASP A 183 9.79 5.12 9.24
C ASP A 183 9.34 3.88 8.43
N SER A 184 9.08 2.73 9.06
CA SER A 184 8.64 1.50 8.40
C SER A 184 7.19 1.14 8.74
N TRP A 185 6.43 0.62 7.78
CA TRP A 185 5.05 0.16 8.00
C TRP A 185 5.02 -1.32 8.39
N VAL A 186 4.34 -1.61 9.49
CA VAL A 186 4.15 -2.96 10.01
C VAL A 186 2.67 -3.20 10.33
N THR A 187 2.25 -4.46 10.28
CA THR A 187 0.88 -4.84 10.62
C THR A 187 0.77 -5.01 12.14
N SER A 188 0.00 -4.14 12.79
CA SER A 188 -0.20 -4.15 14.25
C SER A 188 -1.38 -5.01 14.68
N TYR A 189 -2.40 -5.13 13.83
CA TYR A 189 -3.57 -5.96 14.12
C TYR A 189 -3.92 -6.81 12.91
N LEU A 190 -4.07 -8.10 13.18
CA LEU A 190 -4.66 -9.08 12.30
C LEU A 190 -5.93 -9.61 12.98
N PRO A 191 -7.01 -9.87 12.23
CA PRO A 191 -8.20 -10.46 12.82
C PRO A 191 -7.81 -11.80 13.48
N ALA A 192 -8.07 -11.93 14.78
CA ALA A 192 -7.60 -13.08 15.58
C ALA A 192 -8.13 -14.43 15.09
N SER A 193 -9.19 -14.41 14.28
CA SER A 193 -9.78 -15.58 13.66
C SER A 193 -8.97 -16.09 12.47
N LEU A 194 -8.14 -15.25 11.85
CA LEU A 194 -7.35 -15.62 10.69
C LEU A 194 -5.99 -16.17 11.14
N SER A 195 -5.68 -17.37 10.67
CA SER A 195 -4.32 -17.91 10.77
C SER A 195 -3.58 -17.64 9.46
N PRO A 196 -2.34 -17.16 9.49
CA PRO A 196 -1.53 -17.03 8.27
C PRO A 196 -1.51 -18.35 7.53
N LEU A 197 -1.70 -18.29 6.21
CA LEU A 197 -1.60 -19.49 5.41
C LEU A 197 -0.18 -20.04 5.52
N PRO A 198 0.00 -21.37 5.66
CA PRO A 198 1.33 -21.94 5.67
C PRO A 198 2.03 -21.51 4.38
N ARG A 199 3.13 -20.77 4.50
CA ARG A 199 3.95 -20.37 3.34
C ARG A 199 4.25 -21.64 2.59
N ARG A 200 3.77 -21.72 1.34
CA ARG A 200 4.19 -22.78 0.43
C ARG A 200 5.69 -22.59 0.27
N ASN A 201 6.48 -23.41 0.95
CA ASN A 201 7.92 -23.45 0.75
C ASN A 201 8.12 -23.83 -0.72
N THR A 202 8.36 -22.82 -1.56
CA THR A 202 8.87 -23.03 -2.91
C THR A 202 10.34 -23.39 -2.77
N SER A 203 10.62 -24.55 -2.17
CA SER A 203 11.89 -25.21 -2.38
C SER A 203 11.95 -25.51 -3.86
N SER A 204 12.70 -24.68 -4.58
CA SER A 204 13.10 -24.91 -5.96
C SER A 204 13.81 -26.26 -6.01
N THR A 205 13.08 -27.30 -6.40
CA THR A 205 13.69 -28.52 -6.90
C THR A 205 14.36 -28.14 -8.21
N SER A 206 15.64 -27.79 -8.13
CA SER A 206 16.55 -27.77 -9.26
C SER A 206 16.54 -29.19 -9.86
N SER A 207 15.81 -29.37 -10.96
CA SER A 207 15.84 -30.59 -11.75
C SER A 207 17.19 -30.67 -12.47
N SER A 208 18.19 -31.17 -11.76
CA SER A 208 19.47 -31.53 -12.33
C SER A 208 19.39 -32.95 -12.90
N GLY A 209 19.63 -33.07 -14.21
CA GLY A 209 20.22 -34.28 -14.80
C GLY A 209 19.25 -35.30 -15.40
N ILE A 210 18.78 -35.04 -16.63
CA ILE A 210 18.49 -36.13 -17.57
C ILE A 210 19.85 -36.66 -18.05
N GLN A 211 20.29 -37.81 -17.55
CA GLN A 211 21.36 -38.58 -18.18
C GLN A 211 20.74 -39.35 -19.36
N SER A 212 21.19 -39.01 -20.57
CA SER A 212 20.98 -39.81 -21.77
C SER A 212 21.76 -41.11 -21.64
N ILE A 213 21.05 -42.23 -21.73
CA ILE A 213 21.65 -43.54 -21.97
C ILE A 213 21.69 -43.71 -23.49
N ASP A 214 22.87 -43.54 -24.07
CA ASP A 214 23.15 -43.96 -25.44
C ASP A 214 23.25 -45.49 -25.49
N ARG A 215 22.68 -46.06 -26.56
CA ARG A 215 22.82 -47.46 -26.97
C ARG A 215 23.88 -47.58 -28.05
#